data_AF-A0A3B0SGY8-F1
#
_entry.id   AF-A0A3B0SGY8-F1
#
_cell.length_a   1.000
_cell.length_b   1.000
_cell.length_c   1.000
_cell.angle_alpha   90.00
_cell.angle_beta   90.00
_cell.angle_gamma   90.00
#
_symmetry.space_group_name_H-M   'P 1'
#
loop_
_entity.id
_entity.type
_entity.pdbx_description
1 polymer ?
#
loop_
_entity_poly.entity_id
_entity_poly.type
_entity_poly.pdbx_seq_one_letter_code
_entity_poly.pdbx_strand_id
1 'polypeptide(L)'
;MDRPDYLIQGEAARLFPVLSTTSKEGRTTSIVLACLSKIDELAFELMSSVGQRIGKRSRLGTFTEVVFKGEKTDTQDRPDGLIVVKNGPNEWRALVEAKVGNADLTAEQIEKYRVIAKNQGVDCIITMSNQFATTTSSHPLDTVRKSRSKVPVFHWSWMFILTTVDLLLNNDEVADEDQKLLLDELRRFLTHESAGIKGFDRMPPEWGELNRLVSAGGKIPVKSAEAAVVVEAWHQETKDLSLILSRQTETAVREKLPRKHIHDQAGRQKDEITVLSELNQLKSVLQIPDAASPLEVIADLARRTIDVGMTIRAPEDKKSSKARLNWLLRQVKAERLEGVTIRLNWPGRSGATQFSIADLRDDPNVCEQGKEGLQVHSFHIFISRRIGARFTQQSNFIKDLEDLVPLFYREIGQNLSEWRKPAPKIKAEKILPEEYPDNEPHEDM
;
A
#
# COMPACT_ATOMS: atom_id res chain seq x y z
N MET A 1 -20.57 -10.55 -24.75
CA MET A 1 -21.72 -11.23 -24.13
C MET A 1 -22.96 -10.43 -24.49
N ASP A 2 -24.05 -11.10 -24.87
CA ASP A 2 -25.30 -10.39 -25.17
C ASP A 2 -25.94 -9.83 -23.91
N ARG A 3 -26.82 -8.83 -24.09
CA ARG A 3 -27.58 -8.20 -23.00
C ARG A 3 -28.40 -9.25 -22.25
N PRO A 4 -28.29 -9.35 -20.91
CA PRO A 4 -29.06 -10.32 -20.14
C PRO A 4 -30.57 -10.07 -20.20
N ASP A 5 -31.36 -11.14 -20.22
CA ASP A 5 -32.82 -11.07 -20.33
C ASP A 5 -33.50 -10.43 -19.12
N TYR A 6 -32.85 -10.38 -17.96
CA TYR A 6 -33.38 -9.72 -16.77
C TYR A 6 -33.28 -8.18 -16.83
N LEU A 7 -32.61 -7.63 -17.84
CA LEU A 7 -32.57 -6.20 -18.10
C LEU A 7 -33.72 -5.79 -19.04
N ILE A 8 -34.33 -4.63 -18.79
CA ILE A 8 -35.20 -3.93 -19.75
C ILE A 8 -34.34 -3.06 -20.68
N GLN A 9 -33.34 -2.39 -20.11
CA GLN A 9 -32.38 -1.54 -20.80
C GLN A 9 -30.97 -1.88 -20.31
N GLY A 10 -29.97 -1.73 -21.19
CA GLY A 10 -28.56 -1.88 -20.86
C GLY A 10 -27.76 -2.08 -22.13
N GLU A 11 -26.63 -1.40 -22.24
CA GLU A 11 -25.71 -1.52 -23.37
C GLU A 11 -24.41 -2.17 -22.93
N ALA A 12 -23.75 -2.92 -23.81
CA ALA A 12 -22.40 -3.40 -23.53
C ALA A 12 -21.47 -2.19 -23.33
N ALA A 13 -20.63 -2.23 -22.29
CA ALA A 13 -19.66 -1.18 -22.02
C ALA A 13 -18.72 -0.99 -23.22
N ARG A 14 -18.36 0.27 -23.52
CA ARG A 14 -17.67 0.62 -24.77
C ARG A 14 -16.34 1.31 -24.48
N LEU A 15 -15.32 0.96 -25.26
CA LEU A 15 -14.05 1.69 -25.31
C LEU A 15 -14.23 3.13 -25.82
N PHE A 16 -15.27 3.36 -26.63
CA PHE A 16 -15.65 4.66 -27.17
C PHE A 16 -17.12 4.94 -26.80
N PRO A 17 -17.37 5.48 -25.59
CA PRO A 17 -18.73 5.75 -25.14
C PRO A 17 -19.39 6.88 -25.96
N VAL A 18 -20.67 6.72 -26.27
CA VAL A 18 -21.50 7.71 -27.00
C VAL A 18 -22.19 8.69 -26.04
N LEU A 19 -21.86 8.62 -24.75
CA LEU A 19 -22.37 9.52 -23.72
C LEU A 19 -21.90 10.96 -23.96
N SER A 20 -22.68 11.92 -23.46
CA SER A 20 -22.35 13.34 -23.54
C SER A 20 -20.96 13.61 -22.94
N THR A 21 -20.24 14.60 -23.48
CA THR A 21 -18.93 15.00 -22.97
C THR A 21 -18.98 15.52 -21.52
N THR A 22 -20.17 15.93 -21.05
CA THR A 22 -20.42 16.32 -19.67
C THR A 22 -20.54 15.12 -18.71
N SER A 23 -20.84 13.92 -19.22
CA SER A 23 -20.94 12.68 -18.43
C SER A 23 -19.55 12.05 -18.23
N LYS A 24 -18.65 12.76 -17.56
CA LYS A 24 -17.28 12.27 -17.31
C LYS A 24 -17.27 10.93 -16.58
N GLU A 25 -18.08 10.80 -15.52
CA GLU A 25 -18.22 9.58 -14.73
C GLU A 25 -18.66 8.39 -15.60
N GLY A 26 -19.79 8.53 -16.31
CA GLY A 26 -20.31 7.47 -17.17
C GLY A 26 -19.33 7.05 -18.27
N ARG A 27 -18.59 8.02 -18.86
CA ARG A 27 -17.56 7.74 -19.86
C ARG A 27 -16.39 6.95 -19.27
N THR A 28 -15.83 7.41 -18.15
CA THR A 28 -14.72 6.73 -17.46
C THR A 28 -15.12 5.31 -17.07
N THR A 29 -16.30 5.14 -16.46
CA THR A 29 -16.82 3.82 -16.06
C THR A 29 -17.00 2.90 -17.26
N SER A 30 -17.59 3.37 -18.35
CA SER A 30 -17.80 2.57 -19.55
C SER A 30 -16.48 2.10 -20.17
N ILE A 31 -15.46 2.96 -20.23
CA ILE A 31 -14.13 2.61 -20.76
C ILE A 31 -13.46 1.55 -19.88
N VAL A 32 -13.43 1.74 -18.56
CA VAL A 32 -12.79 0.79 -17.64
C VAL A 32 -13.51 -0.55 -17.66
N LEU A 33 -14.84 -0.55 -17.66
CA LEU A 33 -15.63 -1.78 -17.76
C LEU A 33 -15.41 -2.49 -19.10
N ALA A 34 -15.32 -1.75 -20.21
CA ALA A 34 -15.02 -2.33 -21.51
C ALA A 34 -13.64 -3.01 -21.52
N CYS A 35 -12.61 -2.35 -20.98
CA CYS A 35 -11.28 -2.93 -20.84
C CYS A 35 -11.28 -4.15 -19.91
N LEU A 36 -11.98 -4.09 -18.77
CA LEU A 36 -12.14 -5.23 -17.87
C LEU A 36 -12.70 -6.44 -18.63
N SER A 37 -13.68 -6.26 -19.51
CA SER A 37 -14.27 -7.37 -20.29
C SER A 37 -13.40 -7.90 -21.45
N LYS A 38 -12.36 -7.16 -21.84
CA LYS A 38 -11.55 -7.41 -23.04
C LYS A 38 -10.11 -7.84 -22.75
N ILE A 39 -9.60 -7.51 -21.57
CA ILE A 39 -8.22 -7.76 -21.16
C ILE A 39 -8.25 -8.81 -20.06
N ASP A 40 -7.78 -10.02 -20.37
CA ASP A 40 -7.95 -11.21 -19.52
C ASP A 40 -7.19 -11.06 -18.19
N GLU A 41 -5.96 -10.54 -18.22
CA GLU A 41 -5.13 -10.35 -17.04
C GLU A 41 -5.67 -9.23 -16.13
N LEU A 42 -6.19 -8.15 -16.72
CA LEU A 42 -6.84 -7.08 -15.96
C LEU A 42 -8.12 -7.59 -15.28
N ALA A 43 -8.93 -8.37 -16.00
CA ALA A 43 -10.08 -9.07 -15.44
C ALA A 43 -9.67 -9.98 -14.28
N PHE A 44 -8.63 -10.79 -14.48
CA PHE A 44 -8.14 -11.72 -13.48
C PHE A 44 -7.73 -11.00 -12.19
N GLU A 45 -6.91 -9.95 -12.28
CA GLU A 45 -6.41 -9.21 -11.11
C GLU A 45 -7.53 -8.48 -10.36
N LEU A 46 -8.34 -7.68 -11.06
CA LEU A 46 -9.40 -6.92 -10.42
C LEU A 46 -10.47 -7.83 -9.81
N MET A 47 -10.85 -8.91 -10.49
CA MET A 47 -11.88 -9.82 -9.98
C MET A 47 -11.36 -10.71 -8.85
N SER A 48 -10.08 -11.09 -8.87
CA SER A 48 -9.44 -11.78 -7.74
C SER A 48 -9.46 -10.93 -6.48
N SER A 49 -9.34 -9.60 -6.62
CA SER A 49 -9.42 -8.66 -5.48
C SER A 49 -10.78 -8.63 -4.77
N VAL A 50 -11.85 -9.11 -5.43
CA VAL A 50 -13.21 -9.25 -4.86
C VAL A 50 -13.59 -10.71 -4.63
N GLY A 51 -12.61 -11.61 -4.64
CA GLY A 51 -12.78 -13.03 -4.35
C GLY A 51 -13.33 -13.86 -5.52
N GLN A 52 -13.44 -13.28 -6.72
CA GLN A 52 -13.88 -13.98 -7.92
C GLN A 52 -12.70 -14.50 -8.73
N ARG A 53 -12.70 -15.80 -9.02
CA ARG A 53 -11.68 -16.42 -9.89
C ARG A 53 -12.20 -16.48 -11.32
N ILE A 54 -11.52 -15.77 -12.22
CA ILE A 54 -11.75 -15.84 -13.66
C ILE A 54 -10.73 -16.82 -14.23
N GLY A 55 -11.21 -17.82 -14.97
CA GLY A 55 -10.37 -18.76 -15.72
C GLY A 55 -10.66 -18.67 -17.21
N LYS A 56 -9.91 -19.42 -18.02
CA LYS A 56 -10.02 -19.39 -19.50
C LYS A 56 -11.42 -19.71 -20.06
N ARG A 57 -12.29 -20.39 -19.28
CA ARG A 57 -13.66 -20.73 -19.67
C ARG A 57 -14.71 -19.76 -19.11
N SER A 58 -14.30 -18.86 -18.24
CA SER A 58 -15.16 -17.82 -17.69
C SER A 58 -15.53 -16.84 -18.80
N ARG A 59 -16.78 -16.40 -18.82
CA ARG A 59 -17.22 -15.30 -19.69
C ARG A 59 -17.53 -14.09 -18.83
N LEU A 60 -16.76 -13.03 -19.02
CA LEU A 60 -17.02 -11.75 -18.39
C LEU A 60 -17.82 -10.85 -19.36
N GLY A 61 -18.90 -10.27 -18.87
CA GLY A 61 -19.70 -9.27 -19.59
C GLY A 61 -19.89 -8.05 -18.72
N THR A 62 -19.81 -6.87 -19.31
CA THR A 62 -19.99 -5.61 -18.61
C THR A 62 -20.98 -4.72 -19.35
N PHE A 63 -21.89 -4.10 -18.62
CA PHE A 63 -22.97 -3.30 -19.17
C PHE A 63 -23.06 -1.94 -18.47
N THR A 64 -23.48 -0.93 -19.20
CA THR A 64 -23.80 0.41 -18.69
C THR A 64 -25.27 0.72 -18.98
N GLU A 65 -25.80 1.80 -18.39
CA GLU A 65 -27.18 2.25 -18.59
C GLU A 65 -28.23 1.18 -18.23
N VAL A 66 -27.94 0.42 -17.16
CA VAL A 66 -28.70 -0.78 -16.80
C VAL A 66 -30.03 -0.45 -16.11
N VAL A 67 -31.11 -1.08 -16.56
CA VAL A 67 -32.44 -1.00 -15.93
C VAL A 67 -32.99 -2.42 -15.80
N PHE A 68 -33.31 -2.84 -14.58
CA PHE A 68 -33.81 -4.19 -14.33
C PHE A 68 -35.32 -4.31 -14.60
N LYS A 69 -35.76 -5.53 -14.90
CA LYS A 69 -37.19 -5.85 -14.97
C LYS A 69 -37.88 -5.63 -13.62
N GLY A 70 -39.03 -4.97 -13.65
CA GLY A 70 -39.86 -4.75 -12.47
C GLY A 70 -39.47 -3.54 -11.60
N GLU A 71 -38.48 -2.75 -12.00
CA GLU A 71 -38.16 -1.49 -11.32
C GLU A 71 -39.02 -0.33 -11.83
N LYS A 72 -39.51 0.49 -10.90
CA LYS A 72 -40.12 1.79 -11.22
C LYS A 72 -38.98 2.79 -11.37
N THR A 73 -38.63 3.11 -12.60
CA THR A 73 -37.44 3.90 -12.93
C THR A 73 -37.62 5.36 -12.52
N ASP A 74 -36.91 5.81 -11.49
CA ASP A 74 -36.43 7.19 -11.45
C ASP A 74 -35.02 7.20 -12.06
N THR A 75 -34.74 8.11 -12.98
CA THR A 75 -33.43 8.21 -13.66
C THR A 75 -32.26 8.43 -12.70
N GLN A 76 -32.55 8.95 -11.49
CA GLN A 76 -31.58 9.22 -10.43
C GLN A 76 -31.06 7.95 -9.71
N ASP A 77 -31.80 6.83 -9.79
CA ASP A 77 -31.47 5.61 -9.04
C ASP A 77 -30.82 4.52 -9.91
N ARG A 78 -30.37 4.86 -11.12
CA ARG A 78 -29.79 3.93 -12.08
C ARG A 78 -28.32 3.62 -11.75
N PRO A 79 -27.91 2.34 -11.62
CA PRO A 79 -26.50 1.97 -11.49
C PRO A 79 -25.66 2.37 -12.70
N ASP A 80 -24.43 2.82 -12.45
CA ASP A 80 -23.48 3.21 -13.50
C ASP A 80 -23.06 2.03 -14.38
N GLY A 81 -23.05 0.83 -13.80
CA GLY A 81 -22.80 -0.38 -14.56
C GLY A 81 -23.19 -1.69 -13.87
N LEU A 82 -22.99 -2.77 -14.62
CA LEU A 82 -23.20 -4.14 -14.19
C LEU A 82 -22.06 -5.00 -14.71
N ILE A 83 -21.44 -5.78 -13.82
CA ILE A 83 -20.47 -6.82 -14.16
C ILE A 83 -21.17 -8.17 -14.03
N VAL A 84 -21.00 -9.04 -15.02
CA VAL A 84 -21.55 -10.40 -15.07
C VAL A 84 -20.43 -11.38 -15.39
N VAL A 85 -20.18 -12.32 -14.46
CA VAL A 85 -19.21 -13.41 -14.64
C VAL A 85 -19.99 -14.70 -14.79
N LYS A 86 -19.85 -15.38 -15.92
CA LYS A 86 -20.42 -16.72 -16.14
C LYS A 86 -19.34 -17.79 -16.09
N ASN A 87 -19.52 -18.75 -15.19
CA ASN A 87 -18.67 -19.91 -14.99
C ASN A 87 -19.50 -21.18 -15.20
N GLY A 88 -19.63 -21.60 -16.46
CA GLY A 88 -20.54 -22.69 -16.83
C GLY A 88 -21.99 -22.33 -16.49
N PRO A 89 -22.69 -23.09 -15.63
CA PRO A 89 -24.06 -22.77 -15.21
C PRO A 89 -24.14 -21.67 -14.14
N ASN A 90 -23.03 -21.35 -13.48
CA ASN A 90 -23.02 -20.36 -12.40
C ASN A 90 -22.85 -18.95 -12.97
N GLU A 91 -23.63 -18.01 -12.46
CA GLU A 91 -23.55 -16.59 -12.80
C GLU A 91 -23.33 -15.79 -11.51
N TRP A 92 -22.35 -14.90 -11.54
CA TRP A 92 -22.07 -13.94 -10.47
C TRP A 92 -22.22 -12.53 -11.03
N ARG A 93 -22.85 -11.63 -10.27
CA ARG A 93 -23.22 -10.29 -10.70
C ARG A 93 -22.82 -9.23 -9.70
N ALA A 94 -22.35 -8.09 -10.18
CA ALA A 94 -22.07 -6.91 -9.36
C ALA A 94 -22.64 -5.65 -9.98
N LEU A 95 -23.34 -4.84 -9.19
CA LEU A 95 -23.66 -3.45 -9.56
C LEU A 95 -22.42 -2.59 -9.40
N VAL A 96 -22.27 -1.59 -10.27
CA VAL A 96 -21.17 -0.63 -10.22
C VAL A 96 -21.71 0.75 -9.92
N GLU A 97 -21.05 1.42 -8.98
CA GLU A 97 -21.21 2.84 -8.65
C GLU A 97 -19.87 3.53 -8.79
N ALA A 98 -19.79 4.63 -9.53
CA ALA A 98 -18.53 5.28 -9.86
C ALA A 98 -18.58 6.79 -9.64
N LYS A 99 -17.53 7.33 -9.04
CA LYS A 99 -17.35 8.77 -8.82
C LYS A 99 -15.98 9.23 -9.30
N VAL A 100 -15.91 10.32 -10.03
CA VAL A 100 -14.63 10.89 -10.51
C VAL A 100 -14.47 12.35 -10.08
N GLY A 101 -13.24 12.87 -10.17
CA GLY A 101 -12.93 14.24 -9.78
C GLY A 101 -13.11 14.44 -8.27
N ASN A 102 -13.96 15.41 -7.90
CA ASN A 102 -14.22 15.78 -6.50
C ASN A 102 -15.56 15.24 -5.99
N ALA A 103 -16.24 14.38 -6.74
CA ALA A 103 -17.46 13.74 -6.27
C ALA A 103 -17.10 12.57 -5.34
N ASP A 104 -17.80 12.50 -4.20
CA ASP A 104 -17.61 11.44 -3.22
C ASP A 104 -18.75 10.42 -3.28
N LEU A 105 -18.44 9.19 -2.85
CA LEU A 105 -19.46 8.17 -2.64
C LEU A 105 -20.38 8.60 -1.49
N THR A 106 -21.66 8.25 -1.60
CA THR A 106 -22.64 8.50 -0.53
C THR A 106 -23.23 7.19 -0.02
N ALA A 107 -23.45 7.11 1.29
CA ALA A 107 -24.05 5.92 1.89
C ALA A 107 -25.49 5.70 1.41
N GLU A 108 -26.24 6.78 1.17
CA GLU A 108 -27.61 6.71 0.66
C GLU A 108 -27.68 6.00 -0.69
N GLN A 109 -26.82 6.38 -1.64
CA GLN A 109 -26.79 5.77 -2.97
C GLN A 109 -26.41 4.28 -2.90
N ILE A 110 -25.44 3.93 -2.06
CA ILE A 110 -25.01 2.53 -1.88
C ILE A 110 -26.13 1.70 -1.25
N GLU A 111 -26.85 2.22 -0.25
CA GLU A 111 -27.97 1.52 0.38
C GLU A 111 -29.15 1.32 -0.59
N LYS A 112 -29.42 2.29 -1.46
CA LYS A 112 -30.38 2.11 -2.56
C LYS A 112 -29.97 0.94 -3.46
N TYR A 113 -28.70 0.88 -3.87
CA TYR A 113 -28.22 -0.22 -4.72
C TYR A 113 -28.21 -1.56 -4.00
N ARG A 114 -28.06 -1.60 -2.67
CA ARG A 114 -28.21 -2.85 -1.90
C ARG A 114 -29.65 -3.36 -1.96
N VAL A 115 -30.65 -2.46 -1.97
CA VAL A 115 -32.06 -2.83 -2.16
C VAL A 115 -32.28 -3.40 -3.55
N ILE A 116 -31.77 -2.74 -4.60
CA ILE A 116 -31.81 -3.24 -5.98
C ILE A 116 -31.17 -4.62 -6.06
N ALA A 117 -29.95 -4.76 -5.55
CA ALA A 117 -29.20 -6.00 -5.59
C ALA A 117 -29.96 -7.15 -4.91
N LYS A 118 -30.55 -6.89 -3.73
CA LYS A 118 -31.38 -7.87 -3.03
C LYS A 118 -32.60 -8.28 -3.84
N ASN A 119 -33.31 -7.33 -4.45
CA ASN A 119 -34.54 -7.58 -5.21
C ASN A 119 -34.26 -8.35 -6.52
N GLN A 120 -33.12 -8.10 -7.16
CA GLN A 120 -32.73 -8.68 -8.43
C GLN A 120 -31.79 -9.90 -8.29
N GLY A 121 -31.42 -10.25 -7.05
CA GLY A 121 -30.49 -11.34 -6.73
C GLY A 121 -29.05 -11.07 -7.18
N VAL A 122 -28.63 -9.82 -7.26
CA VAL A 122 -27.24 -9.44 -7.58
C VAL A 122 -26.36 -9.69 -6.36
N ASP A 123 -25.18 -10.27 -6.58
CA ASP A 123 -24.34 -10.80 -5.50
C ASP A 123 -23.63 -9.71 -4.69
N CYS A 124 -23.24 -8.60 -5.32
CA CYS A 124 -22.55 -7.51 -4.63
C CYS A 124 -22.69 -6.15 -5.31
N ILE A 125 -22.08 -5.15 -4.69
CA ILE A 125 -21.82 -3.83 -5.30
C ILE A 125 -20.31 -3.60 -5.31
N ILE A 126 -19.80 -3.02 -6.39
CA ILE A 126 -18.42 -2.54 -6.50
C ILE A 126 -18.48 -1.02 -6.69
N THR A 127 -17.85 -0.28 -5.77
CA THR A 127 -17.72 1.16 -5.89
C THR A 127 -16.36 1.54 -6.46
N MET A 128 -16.30 2.58 -7.29
CA MET A 128 -15.08 3.09 -7.92
C MET A 128 -14.95 4.60 -7.64
N SER A 129 -13.94 5.04 -6.90
CA SER A 129 -13.76 6.48 -6.62
C SER A 129 -12.32 6.90 -6.35
N ASN A 130 -12.08 8.19 -6.14
CA ASN A 130 -10.79 8.71 -5.67
C ASN A 130 -10.59 8.56 -4.15
N GLN A 131 -11.56 7.99 -3.44
CA GLN A 131 -11.40 7.62 -2.04
C GLN A 131 -10.59 6.32 -1.96
N PHE A 132 -9.95 6.07 -0.83
CA PHE A 132 -9.13 4.88 -0.63
C PHE A 132 -9.68 4.04 0.49
N ALA A 133 -9.40 2.74 0.40
CA ALA A 133 -9.63 1.82 1.50
C ALA A 133 -8.43 0.92 1.72
N THR A 134 -8.21 0.55 2.98
CA THR A 134 -7.15 -0.36 3.39
C THR A 134 -7.14 -1.65 2.56
N THR A 135 -8.32 -2.22 2.34
CA THR A 135 -8.52 -3.39 1.47
C THR A 135 -9.73 -3.17 0.58
N THR A 136 -9.81 -3.90 -0.54
CA THR A 136 -10.96 -3.85 -1.45
C THR A 136 -12.26 -4.31 -0.82
N SER A 137 -12.21 -5.11 0.25
CA SER A 137 -13.38 -5.58 0.99
C SER A 137 -13.82 -4.64 2.11
N SER A 138 -13.01 -3.63 2.44
CA SER A 138 -13.38 -2.58 3.39
C SER A 138 -13.82 -1.35 2.59
N HIS A 139 -15.02 -0.84 2.84
CA HIS A 139 -15.50 0.37 2.15
C HIS A 139 -14.90 1.64 2.80
N PRO A 140 -14.57 2.72 2.06
CA PRO A 140 -14.07 3.99 2.63
C PRO A 140 -15.05 4.65 3.60
N LEU A 141 -16.36 4.48 3.36
CA LEU A 141 -17.40 5.03 4.23
C LEU A 141 -17.72 4.10 5.40
N ASP A 142 -17.52 4.59 6.62
CA ASP A 142 -17.78 3.86 7.85
C ASP A 142 -19.25 3.42 8.00
N THR A 143 -20.19 4.26 7.58
CA THR A 143 -21.63 3.95 7.58
C THR A 143 -21.98 2.74 6.72
N VAL A 144 -21.29 2.58 5.58
CA VAL A 144 -21.46 1.42 4.69
C VAL A 144 -20.86 0.16 5.31
N ARG A 145 -19.71 0.28 6.00
CA ARG A 145 -19.10 -0.85 6.73
C ARG A 145 -19.97 -1.34 7.89
N LYS A 146 -20.66 -0.42 8.57
CA LYS A 146 -21.55 -0.71 9.71
C LYS A 146 -22.97 -1.10 9.30
N SER A 147 -23.28 -1.11 8.00
CA SER A 147 -24.57 -1.51 7.48
C SER A 147 -24.92 -2.95 7.87
N ARG A 148 -26.20 -3.22 8.12
CA ARG A 148 -26.72 -4.57 8.44
C ARG A 148 -27.05 -5.38 7.19
N SER A 149 -26.92 -4.79 6.00
CA SER A 149 -27.23 -5.47 4.74
C SER A 149 -26.25 -6.62 4.48
N LYS A 150 -26.79 -7.74 3.98
CA LYS A 150 -26.01 -8.94 3.67
C LYS A 150 -25.33 -8.92 2.30
N VAL A 151 -25.70 -7.97 1.44
CA VAL A 151 -25.08 -7.81 0.11
C VAL A 151 -23.68 -7.24 0.32
N PRO A 152 -22.58 -7.92 0.01
CA PRO A 152 -21.25 -7.33 0.18
C PRO A 152 -21.05 -6.08 -0.71
N VAL A 153 -20.24 -5.14 -0.23
CA VAL A 153 -19.80 -3.97 -0.99
C VAL A 153 -18.29 -3.96 -1.02
N PHE A 154 -17.73 -3.95 -2.22
CA PHE A 154 -16.30 -3.83 -2.47
C PHE A 154 -16.00 -2.44 -2.98
N HIS A 155 -14.75 -2.03 -2.84
CA HIS A 155 -14.28 -0.73 -3.28
C HIS A 155 -12.96 -0.85 -4.05
N TRP A 156 -12.91 -0.23 -5.22
CA TRP A 156 -11.71 0.00 -6.00
C TRP A 156 -11.43 1.51 -6.04
N SER A 157 -10.30 1.95 -5.51
CA SER A 157 -9.87 3.30 -5.83
C SER A 157 -9.43 3.34 -7.30
N TRP A 158 -9.65 4.47 -7.99
CA TRP A 158 -9.16 4.62 -9.37
C TRP A 158 -7.65 4.41 -9.46
N MET A 159 -6.92 4.84 -8.43
CA MET A 159 -5.49 4.64 -8.31
C MET A 159 -5.10 3.18 -8.11
N PHE A 160 -5.95 2.34 -7.48
CA PHE A 160 -5.75 0.90 -7.43
C PHE A 160 -5.86 0.27 -8.83
N ILE A 161 -6.85 0.69 -9.62
CA ILE A 161 -7.02 0.22 -11.01
C ILE A 161 -5.81 0.65 -11.86
N LEU A 162 -5.44 1.94 -11.80
CA LEU A 162 -4.28 2.46 -12.53
C LEU A 162 -2.98 1.73 -12.13
N THR A 163 -2.77 1.49 -10.83
CA THR A 163 -1.59 0.75 -10.36
C THR A 163 -1.60 -0.70 -10.86
N THR A 164 -2.76 -1.34 -10.93
CA THR A 164 -2.89 -2.70 -11.50
C THR A 164 -2.52 -2.70 -12.98
N VAL A 165 -2.99 -1.70 -13.72
CA VAL A 165 -2.64 -1.49 -15.14
C VAL A 165 -1.12 -1.28 -15.32
N ASP A 166 -0.50 -0.43 -14.49
CA ASP A 166 0.95 -0.17 -14.56
C ASP A 166 1.78 -1.41 -14.27
N LEU A 167 1.42 -2.20 -13.24
CA LEU A 167 2.13 -3.42 -12.89
C LEU A 167 2.06 -4.47 -14.02
N LEU A 168 0.87 -4.67 -14.60
CA LEU A 168 0.68 -5.60 -15.72
C LEU A 168 1.53 -5.21 -16.95
N LEU A 169 1.63 -3.90 -17.24
CA LEU A 169 2.42 -3.38 -18.36
C LEU A 169 3.93 -3.49 -18.11
N ASN A 170 4.39 -3.15 -16.89
CA ASN A 170 5.82 -3.09 -16.57
C ASN A 170 6.43 -4.48 -16.38
N ASN A 171 5.64 -5.45 -15.91
CA ASN A 171 6.09 -6.84 -15.71
C ASN A 171 5.93 -7.74 -16.94
N ASP A 172 5.44 -7.19 -18.06
CA ASP A 172 5.14 -7.94 -19.28
C ASP A 172 4.19 -9.14 -19.05
N GLU A 173 3.20 -8.93 -18.18
CA GLU A 173 2.28 -10.00 -17.74
C GLU A 173 1.14 -10.25 -18.74
N VAL A 174 0.92 -9.35 -19.70
CA VAL A 174 -0.12 -9.48 -20.74
C VAL A 174 0.44 -10.18 -21.97
N ALA A 175 -0.04 -11.40 -22.23
CA ALA A 175 0.51 -12.24 -23.29
C ALA A 175 0.08 -11.82 -24.71
N ASP A 176 -1.08 -11.18 -24.85
CA ASP A 176 -1.64 -10.78 -26.13
C ASP A 176 -1.31 -9.31 -26.45
N GLU A 177 -0.68 -9.07 -27.60
CA GLU A 177 -0.21 -7.74 -28.00
C GLU A 177 -1.36 -6.73 -28.23
N ASP A 178 -2.51 -7.18 -28.72
CA ASP A 178 -3.67 -6.30 -28.91
C ASP A 178 -4.28 -5.90 -27.55
N GLN A 179 -4.35 -6.83 -26.60
CA GLN A 179 -4.76 -6.55 -25.22
C GLN A 179 -3.77 -5.60 -24.52
N LYS A 180 -2.47 -5.79 -24.74
CA LYS A 180 -1.42 -4.92 -24.21
C LYS A 180 -1.53 -3.51 -24.76
N LEU A 181 -1.81 -3.35 -26.05
CA LEU A 181 -2.08 -2.04 -26.66
C LEU A 181 -3.30 -1.37 -26.04
N LEU A 182 -4.40 -2.11 -25.85
CA LEU A 182 -5.60 -1.60 -25.18
C LEU A 182 -5.32 -1.21 -23.72
N LEU A 183 -4.48 -1.97 -23.03
CA LEU A 183 -4.09 -1.71 -21.65
C LEU A 183 -3.23 -0.43 -21.55
N ASP A 184 -2.31 -0.20 -22.49
CA ASP A 184 -1.54 1.04 -22.56
C ASP A 184 -2.42 2.27 -22.86
N GLU A 185 -3.39 2.13 -23.76
CA GLU A 185 -4.37 3.20 -24.02
C GLU A 185 -5.26 3.48 -22.80
N LEU A 186 -5.64 2.43 -22.04
CA LEU A 186 -6.32 2.62 -20.75
C LEU A 186 -5.44 3.40 -19.78
N ARG A 187 -4.15 3.05 -19.65
CA ARG A 187 -3.19 3.79 -18.81
C ARG A 187 -3.14 5.27 -19.20
N ARG A 188 -2.99 5.57 -20.50
CA ARG A 188 -2.96 6.95 -21.03
C ARG A 188 -4.25 7.71 -20.69
N PHE A 189 -5.39 7.05 -20.81
CA PHE A 189 -6.67 7.64 -20.45
C PHE A 189 -6.77 7.94 -18.95
N LEU A 190 -6.45 6.97 -18.09
CA LEU A 190 -6.58 7.10 -16.63
C LEU A 190 -5.59 8.12 -16.03
N THR A 191 -4.43 8.32 -16.68
CA THR A 191 -3.41 9.30 -16.25
C THR A 191 -3.69 10.71 -16.75
N HIS A 192 -4.60 10.89 -17.71
CA HIS A 192 -4.94 12.21 -18.24
C HIS A 192 -5.83 12.99 -17.25
N GLU A 193 -5.52 14.27 -17.02
CA GLU A 193 -6.23 15.13 -16.04
C GLU A 193 -7.76 15.15 -16.26
N SER A 194 -8.20 15.05 -17.52
CA SER A 194 -9.63 15.04 -17.86
C SER A 194 -10.41 13.85 -17.31
N ALA A 195 -9.74 12.72 -17.01
CA ALA A 195 -10.37 11.55 -16.39
C ALA A 195 -10.79 11.85 -14.94
N GLY A 196 -10.19 12.87 -14.30
CA GLY A 196 -10.49 13.26 -12.93
C GLY A 196 -10.03 12.23 -11.91
N ILE A 197 -9.07 11.37 -12.26
CA ILE A 197 -8.46 10.39 -11.35
C ILE A 197 -7.33 11.09 -10.61
N LYS A 198 -7.32 10.97 -9.29
CA LYS A 198 -6.30 11.59 -8.44
C LYS A 198 -5.99 10.75 -7.21
N GLY A 199 -4.80 10.98 -6.68
CA GLY A 199 -4.38 10.50 -5.37
C GLY A 199 -5.12 11.18 -4.23
N PHE A 200 -4.84 10.72 -3.01
CA PHE A 200 -5.25 11.42 -1.80
C PHE A 200 -4.44 12.72 -1.71
N ASP A 201 -5.10 13.87 -1.68
CA ASP A 201 -4.42 15.17 -1.88
C ASP A 201 -4.45 16.08 -0.64
N ARG A 202 -5.19 15.69 0.42
CA ARG A 202 -5.36 16.51 1.61
C ARG A 202 -5.91 15.78 2.83
N MET A 203 -5.34 16.11 3.98
CA MET A 203 -5.92 15.78 5.27
C MET A 203 -7.24 16.54 5.53
N PRO A 204 -8.11 16.02 6.40
CA PRO A 204 -9.36 16.69 6.77
C PRO A 204 -9.11 17.92 7.66
N PRO A 205 -10.09 18.83 7.83
CA PRO A 205 -9.98 20.02 8.67
C PRO A 205 -9.48 19.78 10.10
N GLU A 206 -9.90 18.66 10.69
CA GLU A 206 -9.56 18.18 12.03
C GLU A 206 -8.06 17.98 12.23
N TRP A 207 -7.29 17.78 11.14
CA TRP A 207 -5.84 17.70 11.19
C TRP A 207 -5.21 18.97 11.79
N GLY A 208 -5.70 20.14 11.38
CA GLY A 208 -5.23 21.42 11.91
C GLY A 208 -5.60 21.59 13.37
N GLU A 209 -6.76 21.09 13.78
CA GLU A 209 -7.26 21.19 15.16
C GLU A 209 -6.47 20.30 16.12
N LEU A 210 -6.22 19.04 15.76
CA LEU A 210 -5.38 18.14 16.55
C LEU A 210 -3.96 18.67 16.70
N ASN A 211 -3.36 19.19 15.61
CA ASN A 211 -2.04 19.81 15.68
C ASN A 211 -2.02 21.03 16.62
N ARG A 212 -3.06 21.86 16.58
CA ARG A 212 -3.20 23.02 17.49
C ARG A 212 -3.32 22.57 18.94
N LEU A 213 -4.14 21.55 19.21
CA LEU A 213 -4.31 20.97 20.55
C LEU A 213 -2.97 20.46 21.11
N VAL A 214 -2.26 19.63 20.35
CA VAL A 214 -0.96 19.06 20.76
C VAL A 214 0.07 20.17 20.98
N SER A 215 0.13 21.17 20.09
CA SER A 215 1.07 22.30 20.21
C SER A 215 0.81 23.16 21.45
N ALA A 216 -0.43 23.20 21.95
CA ALA A 216 -0.80 23.89 23.19
C ALA A 216 -0.55 23.05 24.46
N GLY A 217 0.04 21.85 24.33
CA GLY A 217 0.27 20.92 25.44
C GLY A 217 -0.98 20.12 25.83
N GLY A 218 -2.04 20.17 25.01
CA GLY A 218 -3.25 19.38 25.21
C GLY A 218 -3.04 17.90 24.92
N LYS A 219 -3.91 17.07 25.48
CA LYS A 219 -3.95 15.62 25.23
C LYS A 219 -5.12 15.29 24.31
N ILE A 220 -4.87 14.48 23.28
CA ILE A 220 -5.92 13.97 22.40
C ILE A 220 -6.72 12.91 23.16
N PRO A 221 -8.03 13.04 23.37
CA PRO A 221 -8.82 12.02 24.05
C PRO A 221 -8.92 10.73 23.24
N VAL A 222 -8.86 9.57 23.90
CA VAL A 222 -9.01 8.24 23.27
C VAL A 222 -10.37 7.98 22.60
N LYS A 223 -11.36 8.86 22.84
CA LYS A 223 -12.69 8.83 22.21
C LYS A 223 -12.97 10.09 21.37
N SER A 224 -11.94 10.79 20.92
CA SER A 224 -12.09 11.99 20.08
C SER A 224 -12.65 11.61 18.71
N ALA A 225 -13.69 12.33 18.30
CA ALA A 225 -14.28 12.19 16.97
C ALA A 225 -13.32 12.75 15.89
N GLU A 226 -12.63 13.84 16.22
CA GLU A 226 -11.62 14.49 15.38
C GLU A 226 -10.43 13.55 15.11
N ALA A 227 -9.97 12.84 16.15
CA ALA A 227 -8.95 11.80 16.01
C ALA A 227 -9.40 10.66 15.10
N ALA A 228 -10.65 10.23 15.19
CA ALA A 228 -11.18 9.18 14.34
C ALA A 228 -11.19 9.58 12.85
N VAL A 229 -11.59 10.83 12.56
CA VAL A 229 -11.57 11.39 11.20
C VAL A 229 -10.15 11.48 10.64
N VAL A 230 -9.19 11.96 11.45
CA VAL A 230 -7.77 12.04 11.06
C VAL A 230 -7.16 10.65 10.84
N VAL A 231 -7.48 9.66 11.67
CA VAL A 231 -6.98 8.28 11.50
C VAL A 231 -7.56 7.64 10.23
N GLU A 232 -8.83 7.84 9.90
CA GLU A 232 -9.40 7.34 8.64
C GLU A 232 -8.73 7.99 7.42
N ALA A 233 -8.48 9.30 7.47
CA ALA A 233 -7.71 10.00 6.44
C ALA A 233 -6.27 9.48 6.33
N TRP A 234 -5.62 9.17 7.45
CA TRP A 234 -4.31 8.53 7.48
C TRP A 234 -4.32 7.17 6.79
N HIS A 235 -5.37 6.35 6.94
CA HIS A 235 -5.50 5.08 6.23
C HIS A 235 -5.64 5.25 4.72
N GLN A 236 -6.28 6.33 4.27
CA GLN A 236 -6.38 6.65 2.85
C GLN A 236 -5.01 7.04 2.30
N GLU A 237 -4.30 7.92 3.00
CA GLU A 237 -2.94 8.34 2.64
C GLU A 237 -1.96 7.17 2.61
N THR A 238 -1.94 6.31 3.64
CA THR A 238 -1.00 5.18 3.66
C THR A 238 -1.32 4.15 2.59
N LYS A 239 -2.60 4.02 2.21
CA LYS A 239 -2.99 3.22 1.06
C LYS A 239 -2.46 3.83 -0.25
N ASP A 240 -2.58 5.15 -0.45
CA ASP A 240 -2.08 5.79 -1.66
C ASP A 240 -0.54 5.74 -1.75
N LEU A 241 0.16 6.00 -0.64
CA LEU A 241 1.62 5.81 -0.55
C LEU A 241 2.06 4.40 -0.98
N SER A 242 1.29 3.37 -0.60
CA SER A 242 1.58 1.99 -1.05
C SER A 242 1.43 1.83 -2.57
N LEU A 243 0.45 2.51 -3.19
CA LEU A 243 0.22 2.47 -4.64
C LEU A 243 1.26 3.30 -5.41
N ILE A 244 1.65 4.45 -4.88
CA ILE A 244 2.77 5.26 -5.39
C ILE A 244 4.06 4.43 -5.41
N LEU A 245 4.44 3.83 -4.28
CA LEU A 245 5.63 2.97 -4.22
C LEU A 245 5.49 1.74 -5.12
N SER A 246 4.28 1.18 -5.27
CA SER A 246 4.08 0.03 -6.16
C SER A 246 4.43 0.35 -7.60
N ARG A 247 3.96 1.50 -8.11
CA ARG A 247 4.28 1.94 -9.47
C ARG A 247 5.76 2.31 -9.64
N GLN A 248 6.37 2.95 -8.65
CA GLN A 248 7.78 3.34 -8.74
C GLN A 248 8.76 2.17 -8.61
N THR A 249 8.36 1.10 -7.90
CA THR A 249 9.18 -0.10 -7.72
C THR A 249 8.81 -1.23 -8.67
N GLU A 250 7.72 -1.09 -9.42
CA GLU A 250 7.16 -2.13 -10.30
C GLU A 250 6.82 -3.42 -9.54
N THR A 251 6.51 -3.31 -8.23
CA THR A 251 6.15 -4.45 -7.37
C THR A 251 4.93 -4.12 -6.51
N ALA A 252 4.18 -5.13 -6.07
CA ALA A 252 2.99 -4.91 -5.25
C ALA A 252 3.34 -4.57 -3.79
N VAL A 253 3.55 -3.29 -3.49
CA VAL A 253 3.77 -2.76 -2.14
C VAL A 253 2.45 -2.72 -1.37
N ARG A 254 2.45 -3.16 -0.10
CA ARG A 254 1.23 -3.26 0.71
C ARG A 254 1.46 -2.75 2.12
N GLU A 255 0.42 -2.23 2.75
CA GLU A 255 0.46 -1.92 4.18
C GLU A 255 0.58 -3.21 5.01
N LYS A 256 1.55 -3.24 5.93
CA LYS A 256 1.79 -4.35 6.85
C LYS A 256 1.00 -4.14 8.13
N LEU A 257 -0.16 -4.78 8.20
CA LEU A 257 -1.03 -4.72 9.36
C LEU A 257 -0.80 -5.89 10.33
N PRO A 258 -0.96 -5.67 11.66
CA PRO A 258 -1.09 -6.76 12.60
C PRO A 258 -2.25 -7.69 12.21
N ARG A 259 -2.09 -9.01 12.40
CA ARG A 259 -3.12 -10.00 12.02
C ARG A 259 -4.51 -9.68 12.58
N LYS A 260 -4.57 -9.14 13.80
CA LYS A 260 -5.83 -8.75 14.46
C LYS A 260 -6.58 -7.62 13.76
N HIS A 261 -5.90 -6.81 12.95
CA HIS A 261 -6.48 -5.64 12.28
C HIS A 261 -6.93 -5.91 10.85
N ILE A 262 -6.49 -7.01 10.22
CA ILE A 262 -6.74 -7.31 8.79
C ILE A 262 -8.24 -7.35 8.47
N HIS A 263 -9.05 -7.90 9.38
CA HIS A 263 -10.51 -8.02 9.23
C HIS A 263 -11.29 -7.23 10.28
N ASP A 264 -10.61 -6.41 11.09
CA ASP A 264 -11.22 -5.60 12.15
C ASP A 264 -10.73 -4.15 12.06
N GLN A 265 -11.36 -3.41 11.14
CA GLN A 265 -11.07 -1.99 10.91
C GLN A 265 -11.44 -1.12 12.11
N ALA A 266 -12.49 -1.47 12.85
CA ALA A 266 -12.91 -0.73 14.04
C ALA A 266 -11.91 -0.90 15.19
N GLY A 267 -11.43 -2.12 15.42
CA GLY A 267 -10.35 -2.40 16.38
C GLY A 267 -9.04 -1.75 15.97
N ARG A 268 -8.71 -1.73 14.67
CA ARG A 268 -7.56 -0.99 14.13
C ARG A 268 -7.63 0.49 14.48
N GLN A 269 -8.73 1.16 14.13
CA GLN A 269 -8.91 2.58 14.39
C GLN A 269 -8.81 2.90 15.88
N LYS A 270 -9.44 2.09 16.74
CA LYS A 270 -9.37 2.26 18.20
C LYS A 270 -7.93 2.19 18.71
N ASP A 271 -7.17 1.18 18.32
CA ASP A 271 -5.78 1.01 18.76
C ASP A 271 -4.89 2.16 18.28
N GLU A 272 -5.10 2.63 17.04
CA GLU A 272 -4.33 3.76 16.49
C GLU A 272 -4.68 5.09 17.15
N ILE A 273 -5.95 5.33 17.51
CA ILE A 273 -6.33 6.50 18.33
C ILE A 273 -5.66 6.45 19.69
N THR A 274 -5.53 5.27 20.30
CA THR A 274 -4.77 5.11 21.56
C THR A 274 -3.30 5.49 21.35
N VAL A 275 -2.66 5.02 20.28
CA VAL A 275 -1.28 5.40 19.93
C VAL A 275 -1.15 6.91 19.70
N LEU A 276 -2.09 7.51 18.97
CA LEU A 276 -2.12 8.95 18.74
C LEU A 276 -2.30 9.74 20.04
N SER A 277 -3.15 9.27 20.96
CA SER A 277 -3.39 9.87 22.27
C SER A 277 -2.16 9.83 23.18
N GLU A 278 -1.44 8.70 23.19
CA GLU A 278 -0.30 8.47 24.07
C GLU A 278 0.99 9.08 23.53
N LEU A 279 1.21 8.98 22.23
CA LEU A 279 2.50 9.33 21.59
C LEU A 279 2.42 10.57 20.71
N ASN A 280 1.22 11.11 20.42
CA ASN A 280 1.01 12.16 19.42
C ASN A 280 1.59 11.79 18.04
N GLN A 281 1.45 10.51 17.66
CA GLN A 281 2.02 9.97 16.44
C GLN A 281 0.99 9.19 15.63
N LEU A 282 0.99 9.41 14.31
CA LEU A 282 0.42 8.48 13.33
C LEU A 282 1.55 7.60 12.79
N LYS A 283 1.27 6.31 12.59
CA LYS A 283 2.27 5.33 12.17
C LYS A 283 1.72 4.46 11.04
N SER A 284 2.59 4.08 10.13
CA SER A 284 2.32 3.03 9.14
C SER A 284 3.58 2.26 8.83
N VAL A 285 3.40 1.03 8.36
CA VAL A 285 4.48 0.14 7.95
C VAL A 285 4.12 -0.40 6.58
N LEU A 286 5.00 -0.21 5.61
CA LEU A 286 4.83 -0.67 4.23
C LEU A 286 5.76 -1.87 3.98
N GLN A 287 5.18 -2.97 3.53
CA GLN A 287 5.90 -4.14 3.06
C GLN A 287 6.18 -3.97 1.56
N ILE A 288 7.45 -3.80 1.23
CA ILE A 288 7.94 -3.81 -0.14
C ILE A 288 8.49 -5.22 -0.41
N PRO A 289 8.09 -5.88 -1.51
CA PRO A 289 8.65 -7.18 -1.90
C PRO A 289 10.19 -7.14 -1.99
N ASP A 290 10.83 -8.21 -1.51
CA ASP A 290 12.29 -8.43 -1.55
C ASP A 290 13.21 -7.39 -0.89
N ALA A 291 12.64 -6.32 -0.30
CA ALA A 291 13.38 -5.34 0.47
C ALA A 291 13.93 -5.94 1.79
N ALA A 292 15.06 -5.41 2.27
CA ALA A 292 15.75 -5.91 3.47
C ALA A 292 14.91 -5.87 4.76
N SER A 293 13.95 -4.96 4.84
CA SER A 293 12.97 -4.88 5.93
C SER A 293 11.73 -4.13 5.44
N PRO A 294 10.62 -4.13 6.20
CA PRO A 294 9.54 -3.18 5.97
C PRO A 294 10.01 -1.73 6.16
N LEU A 295 9.34 -0.81 5.45
CA LEU A 295 9.51 0.63 5.56
C LEU A 295 8.55 1.18 6.63
N GLU A 296 9.06 1.92 7.60
CA GLU A 296 8.28 2.55 8.67
C GLU A 296 8.11 4.04 8.37
N VAL A 297 6.87 4.54 8.49
CA VAL A 297 6.52 5.95 8.32
C VAL A 297 5.84 6.45 9.59
N ILE A 298 6.35 7.54 10.17
CA ILE A 298 5.82 8.14 11.40
C ILE A 298 5.61 9.63 11.18
N ALA A 299 4.38 10.10 11.37
CA ALA A 299 4.08 11.52 11.46
C ALA A 299 3.92 11.91 12.94
N ASP A 300 4.86 12.70 13.45
CA ASP A 300 4.93 13.12 14.86
C ASP A 300 4.39 14.54 15.02
N LEU A 301 3.21 14.67 15.62
CA LEU A 301 2.51 15.95 15.78
C LEU A 301 3.22 16.85 16.79
N ALA A 302 3.84 16.29 17.82
CA ALA A 302 4.53 17.05 18.86
C ALA A 302 5.81 17.69 18.30
N ARG A 303 6.56 16.96 17.48
CA ARG A 303 7.79 17.46 16.83
C ARG A 303 7.53 18.20 15.52
N ARG A 304 6.36 18.00 14.91
CA ARG A 304 6.00 18.40 13.53
C ARG A 304 7.02 17.89 12.52
N THR A 305 7.25 16.58 12.61
CA THR A 305 8.30 15.86 11.89
C THR A 305 7.70 14.63 11.23
N ILE A 306 8.19 14.32 10.03
CA ILE A 306 7.98 13.01 9.41
C ILE A 306 9.29 12.23 9.54
N ASP A 307 9.21 11.06 10.15
CA ASP A 307 10.29 10.09 10.18
C ASP A 307 9.97 8.96 9.19
N VAL A 308 10.92 8.64 8.31
CA VAL A 308 10.83 7.49 7.38
C VAL A 308 12.07 6.64 7.58
N GLY A 309 11.90 5.34 7.85
CA GLY A 309 13.01 4.49 8.25
C GLY A 309 12.82 3.00 8.02
N MET A 310 13.90 2.25 8.20
CA MET A 310 13.95 0.80 8.08
C MET A 310 14.78 0.22 9.20
N THR A 311 14.33 -0.91 9.75
CA THR A 311 15.02 -1.61 10.85
C THR A 311 15.62 -2.92 10.36
N ILE A 312 16.95 -3.02 10.37
CA ILE A 312 17.70 -4.19 9.90
C ILE A 312 18.43 -4.89 11.05
N ARG A 313 18.56 -6.22 10.98
CA ARG A 313 19.37 -6.99 11.93
C ARG A 313 20.85 -6.79 11.65
N ALA A 314 21.63 -6.70 12.73
CA ALA A 314 23.08 -6.58 12.64
C ALA A 314 23.72 -7.94 12.33
N PRO A 315 24.85 -7.98 11.60
CA PRO A 315 25.51 -9.23 11.21
C PRO A 315 26.09 -9.99 12.41
N GLU A 316 25.67 -11.24 12.61
CA GLU A 316 26.10 -12.05 13.76
C GLU A 316 27.52 -12.62 13.59
N ASP A 317 28.05 -12.67 12.37
CA ASP A 317 29.43 -13.09 12.09
C ASP A 317 30.48 -12.03 12.49
N LYS A 318 30.04 -10.82 12.86
CA LYS A 318 30.90 -9.73 13.33
C LYS A 318 30.92 -9.65 14.85
N LYS A 319 32.14 -9.62 15.41
CA LYS A 319 32.39 -9.60 16.86
C LYS A 319 32.21 -8.24 17.52
N SER A 320 32.54 -7.13 16.85
CA SER A 320 32.41 -5.78 17.43
C SER A 320 31.21 -5.02 16.84
N SER A 321 30.66 -4.08 17.62
CA SER A 321 29.57 -3.21 17.16
C SER A 321 30.06 -2.26 16.08
N LYS A 322 31.32 -1.80 16.17
CA LYS A 322 31.99 -1.06 15.08
C LYS A 322 32.01 -1.84 13.76
N ALA A 323 32.31 -3.15 13.79
CA ALA A 323 32.31 -3.96 12.58
C ALA A 323 30.90 -4.17 12.01
N ARG A 324 29.89 -4.29 12.88
CA ARG A 324 28.46 -4.34 12.49
C ARG A 324 28.01 -3.02 11.87
N LEU A 325 28.40 -1.89 12.45
CA LEU A 325 28.10 -0.56 11.94
C LEU A 325 28.76 -0.33 10.58
N ASN A 326 30.05 -0.65 10.43
CA ASN A 326 30.75 -0.51 9.16
C ASN A 326 30.13 -1.36 8.03
N TRP A 327 29.51 -2.50 8.34
CA TRP A 327 28.76 -3.27 7.36
C TRP A 327 27.51 -2.51 6.87
N LEU A 328 26.80 -1.82 7.76
CA LEU A 328 25.67 -0.97 7.39
C LEU A 328 26.13 0.27 6.61
N LEU A 329 27.14 1.00 7.10
CA LEU A 329 27.60 2.25 6.48
C LEU A 329 28.01 2.09 5.01
N ARG A 330 28.53 0.91 4.63
CA ARG A 330 28.88 0.59 3.22
C ARG A 330 27.68 0.47 2.29
N GLN A 331 26.49 0.21 2.83
CA GLN A 331 25.25 0.07 2.05
C GLN A 331 24.58 1.41 1.79
N VAL A 332 24.78 2.39 2.69
CA VAL A 332 24.24 3.73 2.53
C VAL A 332 25.16 4.52 1.61
N LYS A 333 24.81 4.62 0.33
CA LYS A 333 25.60 5.34 -0.70
C LYS A 333 25.14 6.78 -0.95
N ALA A 334 24.04 7.19 -0.34
CA ALA A 334 23.47 8.52 -0.53
C ALA A 334 24.52 9.63 -0.33
N GLU A 335 24.56 10.57 -1.28
CA GLU A 335 25.44 11.75 -1.22
C GLU A 335 24.90 12.79 -0.25
N ARG A 336 23.57 12.95 -0.21
CA ARG A 336 22.86 13.86 0.71
C ARG A 336 22.42 13.10 1.95
N LEU A 337 23.09 13.38 3.06
CA LEU A 337 22.88 12.71 4.35
C LEU A 337 22.15 13.57 5.39
N GLU A 338 21.69 14.76 5.00
CA GLU A 338 21.02 15.69 5.91
C GLU A 338 19.77 15.05 6.53
N GLY A 339 19.71 15.03 7.86
CA GLY A 339 18.61 14.43 8.62
C GLY A 339 18.64 12.91 8.69
N VAL A 340 19.61 12.23 8.07
CA VAL A 340 19.79 10.77 8.17
C VAL A 340 20.44 10.42 9.51
N THR A 341 19.78 9.54 10.24
CA THR A 341 20.17 9.12 11.59
C THR A 341 20.19 7.61 11.68
N ILE A 342 21.14 7.07 12.44
CA ILE A 342 21.19 5.64 12.77
C ILE A 342 20.97 5.48 14.27
N ARG A 343 19.92 4.74 14.61
CA ARG A 343 19.66 4.28 15.98
C ARG A 343 20.19 2.85 16.13
N LEU A 344 21.04 2.64 17.12
CA LEU A 344 21.62 1.35 17.49
C LEU A 344 20.82 0.76 18.64
N ASN A 345 20.27 -0.43 18.42
CA ASN A 345 19.50 -1.15 19.42
C ASN A 345 20.38 -2.16 20.14
N TRP A 346 20.44 -2.03 21.46
CA TRP A 346 21.29 -2.83 22.35
C TRP A 346 20.48 -3.93 23.03
N PRO A 347 21.11 -5.05 23.43
CA PRO A 347 20.43 -6.13 24.13
C PRO A 347 20.05 -5.75 25.57
N GLY A 348 19.11 -6.50 26.14
CA GLY A 348 18.68 -6.36 27.53
C GLY A 348 17.92 -5.06 27.79
N ARG A 349 18.23 -4.40 28.93
CA ARG A 349 17.59 -3.13 29.33
C ARG A 349 18.37 -1.89 28.89
N SER A 350 19.43 -2.09 28.10
CA SER A 350 20.28 -0.99 27.66
C SER A 350 19.53 -0.14 26.62
N GLY A 351 19.35 1.15 26.90
CA GLY A 351 18.64 2.06 25.99
C GLY A 351 19.32 2.18 24.63
N ALA A 352 18.54 2.40 23.57
CA ALA A 352 19.08 2.65 22.24
C ALA A 352 19.97 3.90 22.23
N THR A 353 21.03 3.89 21.43
CA THR A 353 21.84 5.09 21.14
C THR A 353 21.55 5.57 19.73
N GLN A 354 21.77 6.85 19.47
CA GLN A 354 21.38 7.46 18.20
C GLN A 354 22.43 8.50 17.79
N PHE A 355 22.87 8.43 16.54
CA PHE A 355 23.90 9.32 15.99
C PHE A 355 23.53 9.72 14.57
N SER A 356 23.97 10.90 14.13
CA SER A 356 23.88 11.24 12.72
C SER A 356 24.79 10.29 11.91
N ILE A 357 24.42 10.02 10.67
CA ILE A 357 25.29 9.20 9.82
C ILE A 357 26.62 9.89 9.50
N ALA A 358 26.66 11.24 9.52
CA ALA A 358 27.88 12.02 9.34
C ALA A 358 28.87 11.74 10.47
N ASP A 359 28.43 11.85 11.73
CA ASP A 359 29.28 11.58 12.90
C ASP A 359 29.82 10.15 12.89
N LEU A 360 28.99 9.17 12.48
CA LEU A 360 29.39 7.77 12.41
C LEU A 360 30.35 7.46 11.27
N ARG A 361 30.34 8.25 10.18
CA ARG A 361 31.32 8.14 9.09
C ARG A 361 32.65 8.78 9.47
N ASP A 362 32.61 9.88 10.19
CA ASP A 362 33.79 10.61 10.66
C ASP A 362 34.53 9.83 11.75
N ASP A 363 33.80 9.32 12.75
CA ASP A 363 34.36 8.43 13.78
C ASP A 363 33.40 7.28 14.14
N PRO A 364 33.56 6.09 13.53
CA PRO A 364 32.75 4.94 13.88
C PRO A 364 32.90 4.44 15.33
N ASN A 365 33.94 4.86 16.08
CA ASN A 365 34.16 4.39 17.46
C ASN A 365 33.15 5.00 18.44
N VAL A 366 32.55 6.15 18.11
CA VAL A 366 31.56 6.80 18.99
C VAL A 366 30.36 5.89 19.29
N CYS A 367 30.07 4.93 18.42
CA CYS A 367 28.93 4.03 18.59
C CYS A 367 29.06 3.07 19.79
N GLU A 368 30.28 2.82 20.29
CA GLU A 368 30.55 1.91 21.41
C GLU A 368 30.72 2.62 22.77
N GLN A 369 30.69 3.96 22.79
CA GLN A 369 30.87 4.73 24.03
C GLN A 369 29.78 4.40 25.07
N GLY A 370 30.20 3.99 26.26
CA GLY A 370 29.29 3.60 27.35
C GLY A 370 28.52 2.28 27.11
N LYS A 371 28.99 1.45 26.16
CA LYS A 371 28.37 0.16 25.79
C LYS A 371 29.36 -1.01 25.88
N GLU A 372 30.31 -0.92 26.80
CA GLU A 372 31.33 -1.96 27.02
C GLU A 372 30.70 -3.34 27.24
N GLY A 373 31.23 -4.35 26.54
CA GLY A 373 30.74 -5.73 26.62
C GLY A 373 29.38 -6.01 25.95
N LEU A 374 28.71 -4.99 25.40
CA LEU A 374 27.47 -5.15 24.65
C LEU A 374 27.70 -5.17 23.14
N GLN A 375 26.83 -5.86 22.43
CA GLN A 375 26.84 -5.90 20.97
C GLN A 375 25.50 -5.43 20.40
N VAL A 376 25.54 -4.45 19.49
CA VAL A 376 24.34 -3.99 18.78
C VAL A 376 23.69 -5.15 18.02
N HIS A 377 22.38 -5.37 18.18
CA HIS A 377 21.68 -6.48 17.53
C HIS A 377 20.83 -6.04 16.33
N SER A 378 20.47 -4.77 16.25
CA SER A 378 19.79 -4.19 15.09
C SER A 378 20.08 -2.70 14.95
N PHE A 379 19.89 -2.20 13.73
CA PHE A 379 20.00 -0.80 13.38
C PHE A 379 18.67 -0.31 12.83
N HIS A 380 18.22 0.85 13.27
CA HIS A 380 17.13 1.59 12.64
C HIS A 380 17.71 2.81 11.95
N ILE A 381 17.72 2.80 10.62
CA ILE A 381 18.18 3.92 9.78
C ILE A 381 16.94 4.69 9.34
N PHE A 382 16.93 5.99 9.57
CA PHE A 382 15.78 6.82 9.23
C PHE A 382 16.20 8.24 8.86
N ILE A 383 15.40 8.87 8.01
CA ILE A 383 15.42 10.32 7.81
C ILE A 383 14.35 10.93 8.70
N SER A 384 14.73 11.95 9.48
CA SER A 384 13.81 12.76 10.29
C SER A 384 13.73 14.16 9.68
N ARG A 385 12.64 14.47 8.97
CA ARG A 385 12.42 15.78 8.36
C ARG A 385 11.43 16.61 9.17
N ARG A 386 11.91 17.66 9.81
CA ARG A 386 11.05 18.65 10.48
C ARG A 386 10.47 19.61 9.44
N ILE A 387 9.15 19.73 9.43
CA ILE A 387 8.41 20.44 8.36
C ILE A 387 7.75 21.74 8.88
N GLY A 388 7.75 21.93 10.19
CA GLY A 388 7.32 23.17 10.82
C GLY A 388 5.83 23.45 10.57
N ALA A 389 5.49 24.65 10.09
CA ALA A 389 4.09 25.05 9.87
C ALA A 389 3.42 24.28 8.72
N ARG A 390 4.18 23.83 7.71
CA ARG A 390 3.63 23.05 6.58
C ARG A 390 3.04 21.72 7.05
N PHE A 391 3.55 21.16 8.15
CA PHE A 391 3.03 19.94 8.76
C PHE A 391 1.54 20.05 9.12
N THR A 392 1.04 21.25 9.48
CA THR A 392 -0.36 21.45 9.87
C THR A 392 -1.26 21.79 8.68
N GLN A 393 -0.69 21.95 7.48
CA GLN A 393 -1.42 22.34 6.28
C GLN A 393 -1.89 21.09 5.55
N GLN A 394 -3.20 20.97 5.34
CA GLN A 394 -3.87 19.76 4.88
C GLN A 394 -3.23 19.13 3.63
N SER A 395 -2.94 19.92 2.60
CA SER A 395 -2.37 19.43 1.34
C SER A 395 -0.83 19.39 1.32
N ASN A 396 -0.17 20.33 1.98
CA ASN A 396 1.30 20.34 1.99
C ASN A 396 1.87 19.19 2.83
N PHE A 397 1.18 18.78 3.90
CA PHE A 397 1.57 17.60 4.67
C PHE A 397 1.60 16.33 3.80
N ILE A 398 0.58 16.13 2.95
CA ILE A 398 0.50 14.99 2.02
C ILE A 398 1.63 15.06 0.99
N LYS A 399 1.80 16.21 0.35
CA LYS A 399 2.90 16.41 -0.60
C LYS A 399 4.27 16.12 0.03
N ASP A 400 4.49 16.58 1.26
CA ASP A 400 5.77 16.38 1.95
C ASP A 400 5.98 14.89 2.35
N LEU A 401 4.92 14.10 2.59
CA LEU A 401 4.96 12.64 2.74
C LEU A 401 5.32 11.94 1.43
N GLU A 402 4.56 12.24 0.38
CA GLU A 402 4.72 11.65 -0.96
C GLU A 402 6.08 11.99 -1.59
N ASP A 403 6.72 13.09 -1.19
CA ASP A 403 8.09 13.44 -1.58
C ASP A 403 9.13 12.67 -0.74
N LEU A 404 8.93 12.57 0.59
CA LEU A 404 9.93 12.04 1.51
C LEU A 404 10.00 10.50 1.52
N VAL A 405 8.85 9.83 1.45
CA VAL A 405 8.78 8.36 1.54
C VAL A 405 9.50 7.70 0.35
N PRO A 406 9.21 8.05 -0.91
CA PRO A 406 9.98 7.55 -2.06
C PRO A 406 11.44 7.98 -2.05
N LEU A 407 11.74 9.21 -1.63
CA LEU A 407 13.12 9.69 -1.52
C LEU A 407 13.93 8.80 -0.57
N PHE A 408 13.43 8.52 0.63
CA PHE A 408 14.14 7.64 1.57
C PHE A 408 14.37 6.25 0.96
N TYR A 409 13.35 5.66 0.34
CA TYR A 409 13.47 4.32 -0.23
C TYR A 409 14.49 4.29 -1.38
N ARG A 410 14.45 5.27 -2.29
CA ARG A 410 15.40 5.37 -3.41
C ARG A 410 16.86 5.57 -2.95
N GLU A 411 17.09 6.49 -2.02
CA GLU A 411 18.45 6.86 -1.63
C GLU A 411 19.07 5.85 -0.65
N ILE A 412 18.25 5.24 0.21
CA ILE A 412 18.70 4.38 1.32
C ILE A 412 18.07 3.00 1.22
N GLY A 413 16.73 2.91 1.29
CA GLY A 413 16.02 1.66 1.52
C GLY A 413 16.31 0.55 0.51
N GLN A 414 16.31 0.87 -0.78
CA GLN A 414 16.58 -0.08 -1.88
C GLN A 414 18.02 -0.61 -1.90
N ASN A 415 18.95 0.10 -1.25
CA ASN A 415 20.37 -0.28 -1.17
C ASN A 415 20.68 -1.13 0.07
N LEU A 416 19.73 -1.24 1.02
CA LEU A 416 19.89 -2.07 2.20
C LEU A 416 19.75 -3.55 1.83
N SER A 417 20.54 -4.39 2.48
CA SER A 417 20.54 -5.84 2.36
C SER A 417 20.30 -6.47 3.72
N GLU A 418 19.40 -7.44 3.77
CA GLU A 418 19.19 -8.25 4.97
C GLU A 418 20.44 -9.12 5.22
N TRP A 419 20.94 -9.14 6.46
CA TRP A 419 22.00 -10.08 6.80
C TRP A 419 21.44 -11.51 6.84
N ARG A 420 22.06 -12.40 6.06
CA ARG A 420 21.75 -13.84 6.04
C ARG A 420 22.96 -14.62 6.53
N LYS A 421 22.73 -15.54 7.47
CA LYS A 421 23.77 -16.45 7.97
C LYS A 421 24.32 -17.29 6.80
N PRO A 422 25.65 -17.30 6.57
CA PRO A 422 26.23 -18.12 5.51
C PRO A 422 25.92 -19.60 5.70
N ALA A 423 25.79 -20.34 4.59
CA ALA A 423 25.61 -21.78 4.62
C ALA A 423 26.77 -22.46 5.38
N PRO A 424 26.50 -23.45 6.24
CA PRO A 424 27.54 -24.23 6.90
C PRO A 424 28.49 -24.85 5.87
N LYS A 425 29.81 -24.69 6.05
CA LYS A 425 30.82 -25.32 5.20
C LYS A 425 31.29 -26.63 5.84
N ILE A 426 31.47 -27.67 5.02
CA ILE A 426 32.19 -28.88 5.43
C ILE A 426 33.63 -28.45 5.73
N LYS A 427 34.13 -28.80 6.92
CA LYS A 427 35.53 -28.55 7.28
C LYS A 427 36.39 -29.43 6.37
N ALA A 428 37.32 -28.84 5.64
CA ALA A 428 38.35 -29.61 4.95
C ALA A 428 39.12 -30.43 6.00
N GLU A 429 39.26 -31.73 5.79
CA GLU A 429 40.14 -32.56 6.60
C GLU A 429 41.56 -31.99 6.48
N LYS A 430 42.17 -31.69 7.63
CA LYS A 430 43.60 -31.42 7.67
C LYS A 430 44.29 -32.73 7.30
N ILE A 431 44.75 -32.83 6.07
CA ILE A 431 45.74 -33.85 5.69
C ILE A 431 46.97 -33.53 6.55
N LEU A 432 47.20 -34.33 7.59
CA LEU A 432 48.44 -34.30 8.35
C LEU A 432 49.56 -34.76 7.39
N PRO A 433 50.74 -34.12 7.39
CA PRO A 433 51.86 -34.61 6.61
C PRO A 433 52.14 -36.06 7.03
N GLU A 434 52.26 -36.97 6.07
CA GLU A 434 52.79 -38.31 6.31
C GLU A 434 54.19 -38.15 6.91
N GLU A 435 54.38 -38.53 8.17
CA GLU A 435 55.70 -38.77 8.72
C GLU A 435 56.27 -39.99 7.99
N TYR A 436 57.15 -39.75 7.03
CA TYR A 436 58.02 -40.79 6.48
C TYR A 436 58.99 -41.18 7.60
N PRO A 437 59.00 -42.44 8.08
CA PRO A 437 60.00 -42.87 9.03
C PRO A 437 61.38 -42.78 8.36
N ASP A 438 62.32 -42.13 9.03
CA ASP A 438 63.72 -42.07 8.66
C ASP A 438 64.25 -43.51 8.47
N ASN A 439 64.64 -43.84 7.23
CA ASN A 439 65.45 -45.03 6.98
C ASN A 439 66.86 -44.73 7.48
N GLU A 440 67.19 -45.20 8.69
CA GLU A 440 68.58 -45.34 9.11
C GLU A 440 69.31 -46.31 8.17
N PRO A 441 70.51 -45.97 7.68
CA PRO A 441 71.30 -46.89 6.87
C PRO A 441 71.89 -47.98 7.78
N HIS A 442 71.62 -49.24 7.45
CA HIS A 442 72.35 -50.39 7.97
C HIS A 442 73.82 -50.31 7.54
N GLU A 443 74.72 -49.99 8.48
CA GLU A 443 76.10 -50.45 8.43
C GLU A 443 76.15 -51.89 8.95
N ASP A 444 76.58 -52.84 8.11
CA ASP A 444 77.42 -53.95 8.55
C ASP A 444 78.05 -54.69 7.34
N MET A 445 79.38 -54.84 7.45
CA MET A 445 80.38 -55.59 6.65
C MET A 445 81.00 -54.97 5.40
#